data_AF-A0A958UVQ3-F1
#
_entry.id   AF-A0A958UVQ3-F1
#
_cell.length_a   1.000
_cell.length_b   1.000
_cell.length_c   1.000
_cell.angle_alpha   90.00
_cell.angle_beta   90.00
_cell.angle_gamma   90.00
#
_symmetry.space_group_name_H-M   'P 1'
#
loop_
_entity.id
_entity.type
_entity.pdbx_description
1 polymer ?
#
loop_
_entity_poly.entity_id
_entity_poly.type
_entity_poly.pdbx_seq_one_letter_code
_entity_poly.pdbx_strand_id
1 'polypeptide(L)' 'MKAYKNCQSCGMPLNKDPHGGSTNSDGSKNYMYCSYCYENG' A
#
# COMPACT_ATOMS: atom_id res chain seq x y z
N MET A 1 10.57 -4.54 11.11
CA MET A 1 9.80 -3.63 10.23
C MET A 1 8.32 -3.92 10.43
N LYS A 2 7.49 -2.92 10.73
CA LYS A 2 6.04 -3.11 10.89
C LYS A 2 5.41 -3.20 9.50
N ALA A 3 5.01 -4.39 9.09
CA ALA A 3 4.13 -4.56 7.92
C ALA A 3 2.71 -4.16 8.34
N TYR A 4 2.17 -3.09 7.78
CA TYR A 4 0.78 -2.73 8.07
C TYR A 4 -0.13 -3.70 7.32
N LYS A 5 -1.21 -4.15 7.98
CA LYS A 5 -2.18 -5.05 7.36
C LYS A 5 -3.18 -4.29 6.47
N ASN A 6 -3.26 -2.98 6.66
CA ASN A 6 -4.27 -2.10 6.11
C ASN A 6 -3.66 -0.73 5.81
N CYS A 7 -4.12 -0.14 4.70
CA CYS A 7 -3.70 1.16 4.22
C CYS A 7 -3.94 2.24 5.28
N GLN A 8 -2.93 3.04 5.55
CA GLN A 8 -3.02 4.12 6.54
C GLN A 8 -3.80 5.35 6.04
N SER A 9 -4.08 5.44 4.74
CA SER A 9 -4.86 6.54 4.15
C SER A 9 -6.37 6.24 4.13
N CYS A 10 -6.76 5.06 3.64
CA CYS A 10 -8.18 4.69 3.46
C CYS A 10 -8.64 3.50 4.32
N GLY A 11 -7.76 2.87 5.10
CA GLY A 11 -8.08 1.68 5.88
C GLY A 11 -8.22 0.39 5.07
N MET A 12 -8.05 0.43 3.74
CA MET A 12 -8.21 -0.74 2.87
C MET A 12 -7.22 -1.86 3.21
N PRO A 13 -7.66 -3.12 3.35
CA PRO A 13 -6.75 -4.25 3.57
C PRO A 13 -5.77 -4.41 2.41
N LEU A 14 -4.46 -4.42 2.69
CA LEU A 14 -3.44 -4.53 1.64
C LEU A 14 -3.40 -5.93 0.99
N ASN A 15 -3.95 -6.94 1.66
CA ASN A 15 -4.16 -8.26 1.07
C ASN A 15 -5.30 -8.30 0.04
N LYS A 16 -6.18 -7.29 0.02
CA LYS A 16 -7.21 -7.11 -1.02
C LYS A 16 -6.75 -6.20 -2.15
N ASP A 17 -5.60 -5.55 -1.98
CA ASP A 17 -5.00 -4.75 -3.02
C ASP A 17 -4.39 -5.70 -4.08
N PRO A 18 -4.71 -5.53 -5.37
CA PRO A 18 -4.22 -6.42 -6.43
C PRO A 18 -2.70 -6.39 -6.58
N HIS A 19 -2.05 -5.30 -6.15
CA HIS A 19 -0.59 -5.15 -6.16
C HIS A 19 0.05 -5.51 -4.80
N GLY A 20 -0.77 -5.80 -3.79
CA GLY A 20 -0.35 -6.12 -2.43
C GLY A 20 0.21 -4.92 -1.67
N GLY A 21 -0.19 -3.70 -2.05
CA GLY A 21 0.35 -2.43 -1.56
C GLY A 21 0.94 -1.58 -2.68
N SER A 22 1.39 -0.38 -2.32
CA SER A 22 1.98 0.55 -3.27
C SER A 22 3.42 0.19 -3.63
N THR A 23 3.94 0.74 -4.71
CA THR A 23 5.36 0.64 -5.06
C THR A 23 5.99 2.01 -4.88
N ASN A 24 7.03 2.11 -4.06
CA ASN A 24 7.80 3.35 -3.94
C ASN A 24 8.49 3.65 -5.27
N SER A 25 8.91 4.90 -5.49
CA SER A 25 9.64 5.30 -6.71
C SER A 25 10.97 4.56 -6.91
N ASP A 26 11.51 3.98 -5.83
CA ASP A 26 12.70 3.12 -5.82
C ASP A 26 12.43 1.67 -6.29
N GLY A 27 11.16 1.29 -6.49
CA GLY A 27 10.75 -0.06 -6.87
C GLY A 27 10.50 -0.99 -5.68
N SER A 28 10.81 -0.55 -4.46
CA SER A 28 10.46 -1.28 -3.24
C SER A 28 8.96 -1.23 -2.94
N LYS A 29 8.38 -2.36 -2.47
CA LYS A 29 6.98 -2.41 -2.05
C LYS A 29 6.76 -1.67 -0.74
N ASN A 30 5.73 -0.84 -0.74
CA ASN A 30 5.26 -0.09 0.41
C ASN A 30 4.01 -0.76 0.99
N TYR A 31 4.16 -1.35 2.17
CA TYR A 31 3.04 -1.96 2.92
C TYR A 31 2.37 -0.98 3.88
N MET A 32 2.48 0.33 3.65
CA MET A 32 1.84 1.37 4.45
C MET A 32 0.60 1.92 3.72
N TYR A 33 0.64 1.96 2.38
CA TYR A 33 -0.42 2.46 1.53
C TYR A 33 -0.86 1.40 0.50
N CYS A 34 -2.10 1.48 0.01
CA CYS A 34 -2.58 0.65 -1.09
C CYS A 34 -2.20 1.29 -2.43
N SER A 35 -2.18 0.51 -3.53
CA SER A 35 -1.81 1.05 -4.84
C SER A 35 -2.74 2.19 -5.24
N TYR A 36 -4.03 2.06 -4.95
CA TYR A 36 -5.02 3.10 -5.22
C TYR A 36 -4.73 4.44 -4.54
N CYS A 37 -4.42 4.46 -3.24
CA CYS A 37 -4.14 5.69 -2.50
C CYS A 37 -2.78 6.31 -2.83
N TYR A 38 -1.87 5.53 -3.40
CA TYR A 38 -0.53 6.01 -3.75
C TYR A 38 -0.46 6.46 -5.21
N GLU A 39 -1.20 5.81 -6.12
CA GLU A 39 -1.33 6.25 -7.52
C GLU A 39 -2.34 7.39 -7.70
N ASN A 40 -3.37 7.48 -6.85
CA ASN A 40 -4.33 8.60 -6.85
C ASN A 40 -4.08 9.60 -5.70
N GLY A 41 -2.92 9.53 -5.06
CA GLY A 41 -2.52 10.42 -3.95
C GLY A 41 -1.80 11.66 -4.43
#